data_AF-A0A7C7LKR9-F1
#
_entry.id   AF-A0A7C7LKR9-F1
#
_cell.length_a   1.000
_cell.length_b   1.000
_cell.length_c   1.000
_cell.angle_alpha   90.00
_cell.angle_beta   90.00
_cell.angle_gamma   90.00
#
_symmetry.space_group_name_H-M   'P 1'
#
loop_
_entity.id
_entity.type
_entity.pdbx_description
1 polymer ?
#
loop_
_entity_poly.entity_id
_entity_poly.type
_entity_poly.pdbx_seq_one_letter_code
_entity_poly.pdbx_strand_id
1 'polypeptide(L)'
;MKKRSIWSLITLLAFAVSCYTLIGCGSEDPVKAKTPKKSSIISVDLAYASDLNGGMLPDGLISELATQGIKISSDAAVKVNQEGKEWLITDKENQQAYTATAESDKITFNKATFIDYEVERDAVAETYKNFVTNYNTRKLTNVFKLWTNKPSDELLVNIAENETIYAEGKGVRDTLLHLTKGHASTTSDKWSGSSISEMYIRSRGGRLEASIHSPNALRNGETWVYLTKIGRKWLINKVESIETRNLAGHVKVQIHEKDQLDGIGYFDNKKFLVDL
;
A
#
# COMPACT_ATOMS: atom_id res chain seq x y z
N MET A 1 58.00 -27.70 -18.37
CA MET A 1 58.89 -26.50 -18.50
C MET A 1 58.07 -25.40 -19.17
N LYS A 2 57.92 -24.15 -18.75
CA LYS A 2 58.29 -23.27 -17.62
C LYS A 2 57.15 -22.21 -17.60
N LYS A 3 56.40 -22.03 -16.51
CA LYS A 3 56.53 -20.94 -15.50
C LYS A 3 56.60 -19.49 -16.06
N ARG A 4 55.64 -18.66 -15.58
CA ARG A 4 55.78 -17.27 -15.05
C ARG A 4 56.12 -16.17 -16.08
N SER A 5 55.82 -14.89 -15.90
CA SER A 5 55.21 -14.06 -14.84
C SER A 5 55.19 -12.62 -15.36
N ILE A 6 54.17 -11.86 -14.96
CA ILE A 6 54.17 -10.44 -14.53
C ILE A 6 55.51 -9.70 -14.69
N TRP A 7 55.48 -8.61 -15.46
CA TRP A 7 56.28 -7.36 -15.47
C TRP A 7 55.86 -6.66 -16.79
N SER A 8 55.17 -5.53 -16.86
CA SER A 8 55.41 -4.28 -16.16
C SER A 8 54.15 -3.42 -16.14
N LEU A 9 53.65 -3.19 -14.94
CA LEU A 9 52.88 -2.01 -14.58
C LEU A 9 53.87 -0.82 -14.51
N ILE A 10 53.42 0.40 -14.79
CA ILE A 10 54.04 1.69 -14.41
C ILE A 10 55.12 2.25 -15.36
N THR A 11 54.66 3.12 -16.25
CA THR A 11 55.29 4.41 -16.58
C THR A 11 54.16 5.38 -16.94
N LEU A 12 53.62 6.10 -15.96
CA LEU A 12 53.79 7.56 -15.79
C LEU A 12 53.67 8.37 -17.10
N LEU A 13 52.55 9.05 -17.40
CA LEU A 13 52.14 10.39 -16.90
C LEU A 13 53.03 11.55 -17.42
N ALA A 14 52.57 12.25 -18.47
CA ALA A 14 52.83 13.68 -18.77
C ALA A 14 52.01 14.10 -20.02
N PHE A 15 50.91 14.83 -19.88
CA PHE A 15 50.82 16.30 -20.03
C PHE A 15 51.32 16.86 -21.38
N ALA A 16 50.40 17.28 -22.26
CA ALA A 16 50.50 18.56 -22.97
C ALA A 16 49.21 18.85 -23.78
N VAL A 17 48.55 19.93 -23.38
CA VAL A 17 47.47 20.64 -24.05
C VAL A 17 48.03 21.44 -25.23
N SER A 18 47.31 21.54 -26.35
CA SER A 18 47.32 22.78 -27.14
C SER A 18 46.03 22.99 -27.91
N CYS A 19 45.43 24.14 -27.63
CA CYS A 19 44.24 24.70 -28.23
C CYS A 19 44.48 25.09 -29.70
N TYR A 20 43.46 24.92 -30.55
CA TYR A 20 43.19 25.87 -31.62
C TYR A 20 41.70 26.22 -31.67
N THR A 21 41.51 27.51 -31.81
CA THR A 21 40.31 28.34 -31.63
C THR A 21 39.32 28.27 -32.79
N LEU A 22 38.03 28.35 -32.49
CA LEU A 22 37.05 28.98 -33.38
C LEU A 22 36.29 30.06 -32.61
N ILE A 23 36.44 31.28 -33.11
CA ILE A 23 35.77 32.51 -32.68
C ILE A 23 34.29 32.38 -33.04
N GLY A 24 33.44 32.34 -32.02
CA GLY A 24 32.00 32.55 -32.13
C GLY A 24 31.63 33.71 -31.22
N CYS A 25 31.41 34.88 -31.82
CA CYS A 25 30.95 36.08 -31.12
C CYS A 25 29.47 35.87 -30.74
N GLY A 26 29.23 35.51 -29.48
CA GLY A 26 27.91 35.46 -28.88
C GLY A 26 28.01 36.02 -27.47
N SER A 27 27.39 37.17 -27.22
CA SER A 27 27.24 37.72 -25.88
C SER A 27 26.53 36.69 -25.01
N GLU A 28 27.25 36.08 -24.08
CA GLU A 28 26.66 35.29 -23.00
C GLU A 28 25.88 36.27 -22.11
N ASP A 29 24.56 36.30 -22.27
CA ASP A 29 23.69 36.83 -21.24
C ASP A 29 24.08 36.16 -19.92
N PRO A 30 24.27 36.91 -18.82
CA PRO A 30 24.61 36.29 -17.55
C PRO A 30 23.52 35.27 -17.22
N VAL A 31 23.92 34.01 -17.12
CA VAL A 31 23.05 32.91 -16.70
C VAL A 31 22.38 33.33 -15.42
N LYS A 32 21.09 33.69 -15.53
CA LYS A 32 20.28 34.12 -14.40
C LYS A 32 20.34 32.99 -13.37
N ALA A 33 20.99 33.25 -12.25
CA ALA A 33 21.12 32.27 -11.18
C ALA A 33 19.72 31.73 -10.88
N LYS A 34 19.52 30.41 -11.04
CA LYS A 34 18.28 29.75 -10.63
C LYS A 34 18.13 30.03 -9.15
N THR A 35 17.17 30.89 -8.81
CA THR A 35 16.82 31.16 -7.43
C THR A 35 16.52 29.80 -6.77
N PRO A 36 17.19 29.42 -5.68
CA PRO A 36 16.86 28.19 -4.99
C PRO A 36 15.38 28.29 -4.62
N LYS A 37 14.60 27.30 -5.05
CA LYS A 37 13.17 27.20 -4.74
C LYS A 37 13.08 27.16 -3.21
N LYS A 38 12.68 28.27 -2.57
CA LYS A 38 12.42 28.30 -1.13
C LYS A 38 11.36 27.23 -0.89
N SER A 39 11.79 26.11 -0.34
CA SER A 39 10.90 25.17 0.34
C SER A 39 10.44 25.88 1.60
N SER A 40 9.43 26.75 1.49
CA SER A 40 8.74 27.26 2.66
C SER A 40 8.05 26.07 3.28
N ILE A 41 8.58 25.60 4.42
CA ILE A 41 7.88 24.67 5.30
C ILE A 41 6.54 25.33 5.61
N ILE A 42 5.43 24.71 5.22
CA ILE A 42 4.11 25.20 5.62
C ILE A 42 3.87 24.73 7.04
N SER A 43 3.70 25.67 7.96
CA SER A 43 3.44 25.36 9.36
C SER A 43 2.49 26.36 9.99
N VAL A 44 1.70 25.89 10.95
CA VAL A 44 0.69 26.66 11.68
C VAL A 44 0.84 26.45 13.18
N ASP A 45 0.14 27.24 13.98
CA ASP A 45 0.14 27.12 15.44
C ASP A 45 -0.34 25.74 15.92
N LEU A 46 0.25 25.23 17.00
CA LEU A 46 -0.15 23.98 17.64
C LEU A 46 -1.56 24.04 18.25
N ALA A 47 -2.12 25.23 18.47
CA ALA A 47 -3.47 25.44 18.98
C ALA A 47 -4.56 24.68 18.21
N TYR A 48 -4.39 24.49 16.89
CA TYR A 48 -5.34 23.75 16.05
C TYR A 48 -5.33 22.23 16.27
N ALA A 49 -4.40 21.68 17.06
CA ALA A 49 -4.29 20.23 17.27
C ALA A 49 -5.57 19.64 17.90
N SER A 50 -6.25 20.41 18.76
CA SER A 50 -7.50 19.96 19.39
C SER A 50 -8.64 19.81 18.38
N ASP A 51 -8.80 20.78 17.47
CA ASP A 51 -9.79 20.71 16.38
C ASP A 51 -9.48 19.55 15.43
N LEU A 52 -8.20 19.38 15.07
CA LEU A 52 -7.77 18.27 14.20
C LEU A 52 -7.99 16.89 14.87
N ASN A 53 -7.78 16.77 16.18
CA ASN A 53 -8.13 15.57 16.95
C ASN A 53 -9.65 15.31 16.95
N GLY A 54 -10.46 16.36 16.90
CA GLY A 54 -11.91 16.27 16.70
C GLY A 54 -12.34 15.94 15.27
N GLY A 55 -11.39 15.77 14.34
CA GLY A 55 -11.70 15.54 12.92
C GLY A 55 -12.17 16.79 12.18
N MET A 56 -11.87 17.99 12.70
CA MET A 56 -12.36 19.27 12.18
C MET A 56 -11.24 20.09 11.54
N LEU A 57 -11.58 20.84 10.49
CA LEU A 57 -10.75 21.87 9.87
C LEU A 57 -11.38 23.24 10.13
N PRO A 58 -10.94 23.99 11.16
CA PRO A 58 -11.53 25.27 11.48
C PRO A 58 -11.19 26.34 10.42
N ASP A 59 -12.09 27.29 10.19
CA ASP A 59 -11.92 28.38 9.19
C ASP A 59 -10.63 29.19 9.37
N GLY A 60 -10.19 29.36 10.63
CA GLY A 60 -8.92 30.01 10.96
C GLY A 60 -7.72 29.27 10.37
N LEU A 61 -7.69 27.95 10.52
CA LEU A 61 -6.64 27.10 9.95
C LEU A 61 -6.67 27.14 8.42
N ILE A 62 -7.85 27.05 7.81
CA ILE A 62 -8.00 27.14 6.34
C ILE A 62 -7.46 28.49 5.83
N SER A 63 -7.82 29.59 6.49
CA SER A 63 -7.36 30.93 6.14
C SER A 63 -5.85 31.07 6.27
N GLU A 64 -5.27 30.58 7.37
CA GLU A 64 -3.83 30.62 7.62
C GLU A 64 -3.06 29.81 6.57
N LEU A 65 -3.51 28.59 6.25
CA LEU A 65 -2.94 27.77 5.18
C LEU A 65 -3.05 28.46 3.81
N ALA A 66 -4.16 29.16 3.54
CA ALA A 66 -4.34 29.93 2.32
C ALA A 66 -3.33 31.08 2.19
N THR A 67 -3.00 31.76 3.29
CA THR A 67 -1.93 32.79 3.28
C THR A 67 -0.56 32.21 2.94
N GLN A 68 -0.34 30.92 3.21
CA GLN A 68 0.87 30.17 2.90
C GLN A 68 0.80 29.45 1.54
N GLY A 69 -0.26 29.68 0.76
CA GLY A 69 -0.44 29.15 -0.60
C GLY A 69 -1.05 27.75 -0.67
N ILE A 70 -1.54 27.20 0.44
CA ILE A 70 -2.32 25.96 0.47
C ILE A 70 -3.80 26.30 0.46
N LYS A 71 -4.52 25.86 -0.58
CA LYS A 71 -5.98 25.98 -0.65
C LYS A 71 -6.59 24.62 -0.34
N ILE A 72 -7.38 24.57 0.73
CA ILE A 72 -8.14 23.40 1.17
C ILE A 72 -9.61 23.80 1.21
N SER A 73 -10.49 22.95 0.67
CA SER A 73 -11.94 23.13 0.75
C SER A 73 -12.43 23.02 2.19
N SER A 74 -13.53 23.70 2.51
CA SER A 74 -14.19 23.59 3.83
C SER A 74 -14.68 22.17 4.13
N ASP A 75 -14.94 21.38 3.07
CA ASP A 75 -15.47 20.02 3.15
C ASP A 75 -14.37 18.96 3.16
N ALA A 76 -13.09 19.37 3.28
CA ALA A 76 -11.99 18.44 3.39
C ALA A 76 -12.10 17.59 4.66
N ALA A 77 -11.84 16.29 4.52
CA ALA A 77 -11.91 15.34 5.62
C ALA A 77 -10.61 15.32 6.42
N VAL A 78 -10.71 15.24 7.74
CA VAL A 78 -9.57 15.03 8.64
C VAL A 78 -9.64 13.65 9.26
N LYS A 79 -8.61 12.85 9.02
CA LYS A 79 -8.40 11.57 9.70
C LYS A 79 -7.31 11.70 10.75
N VAL A 80 -7.62 11.33 11.99
CA VAL A 80 -6.65 11.23 13.08
C VAL A 80 -5.83 9.95 12.91
N ASN A 81 -4.56 10.08 12.52
CA ASN A 81 -3.66 8.92 12.38
C ASN A 81 -3.01 8.57 13.72
N GLN A 82 -2.60 9.60 14.47
CA GLN A 82 -2.11 9.49 15.84
C GLN A 82 -2.56 10.73 16.61
N GLU A 83 -3.36 10.53 17.65
CA GLU A 83 -3.92 11.62 18.45
C GLU A 83 -2.81 12.55 18.98
N GLY A 84 -3.02 13.86 18.78
CA GLY A 84 -2.08 14.91 19.18
C GLY A 84 -0.76 14.94 18.40
N LYS A 85 -0.60 14.10 17.36
CA LYS A 85 0.69 13.97 16.67
C LYS A 85 0.61 13.94 15.15
N GLU A 86 -0.34 13.21 14.56
CA GLU A 86 -0.40 13.05 13.10
C GLU A 86 -1.85 12.98 12.60
N TRP A 87 -2.14 13.76 11.56
CA TRP A 87 -3.43 13.79 10.88
C TRP A 87 -3.24 13.70 9.37
N LEU A 88 -4.22 13.14 8.68
CA LEU A 88 -4.32 13.14 7.22
C LEU A 88 -5.52 14.01 6.82
N ILE A 89 -5.24 15.07 6.06
CA ILE A 89 -6.25 15.93 5.46
C ILE A 89 -6.46 15.47 4.02
N THR A 90 -7.70 15.20 3.62
CA THR A 90 -8.07 14.80 2.26
C THR A 90 -9.12 15.75 1.70
N ASP A 91 -8.75 16.47 0.65
CA ASP A 91 -9.63 17.39 -0.07
C ASP A 91 -10.03 16.74 -1.40
N LYS A 92 -11.25 16.19 -1.44
CA LYS A 92 -11.78 15.48 -2.61
C LYS A 92 -12.10 16.44 -3.75
N GLU A 93 -12.59 17.64 -3.44
CA GLU A 93 -12.94 18.66 -4.43
C GLU A 93 -11.71 19.07 -5.23
N ASN A 94 -10.61 19.37 -4.53
CA ASN A 94 -9.37 19.82 -5.16
C ASN A 94 -8.39 18.68 -5.49
N GLN A 95 -8.77 17.42 -5.23
CA GLN A 95 -7.96 16.21 -5.42
C GLN A 95 -6.57 16.32 -4.76
N GLN A 96 -6.53 16.75 -3.51
CA GLN A 96 -5.30 17.01 -2.76
C GLN A 96 -5.34 16.34 -1.39
N ALA A 97 -4.15 16.04 -0.87
CA ALA A 97 -4.00 15.51 0.47
C ALA A 97 -2.74 16.06 1.15
N TYR A 98 -2.79 16.14 2.47
CA TYR A 98 -1.70 16.61 3.30
C TYR A 98 -1.57 15.76 4.56
N THR A 99 -0.34 15.42 4.94
CA THR A 99 -0.03 14.93 6.28
C THR A 99 0.30 16.13 7.14
N ALA A 100 -0.45 16.32 8.22
CA ALA A 100 -0.16 17.29 9.25
C ALA A 100 0.51 16.59 10.43
N THR A 101 1.65 17.10 10.88
CA THR A 101 2.42 16.52 11.98
C THR A 101 2.68 17.58 13.04
N ALA A 102 2.34 17.27 14.30
CA ALA A 102 2.70 18.12 15.41
C ALA A 102 4.20 18.00 15.73
N GLU A 103 4.84 19.15 15.86
CA GLU A 103 6.17 19.34 16.43
C GLU A 103 6.03 20.06 17.78
N SER A 104 7.14 20.47 18.41
CA SER A 104 7.13 21.04 19.78
C SER A 104 6.22 22.26 19.97
N ASP A 105 6.05 23.08 18.93
CA ASP A 105 5.41 24.40 18.99
C ASP A 105 4.49 24.70 17.80
N LYS A 106 4.37 23.78 16.84
CA LYS A 106 3.68 24.00 15.57
C LYS A 106 3.20 22.71 14.96
N ILE A 107 2.35 22.84 13.93
CA ILE A 107 1.94 21.73 13.07
C ILE A 107 2.49 21.96 11.67
N THR A 108 3.26 21.02 11.16
CA THR A 108 3.85 21.08 9.81
C THR A 108 2.96 20.32 8.83
N PHE A 109 2.65 20.94 7.68
CA PHE A 109 1.86 20.37 6.61
C PHE A 109 2.76 19.91 5.45
N ASN A 110 2.72 18.62 5.14
CA ASN A 110 3.46 18.01 4.05
C ASN A 110 2.49 17.49 3.00
N LYS A 111 2.76 17.78 1.72
CA LYS A 111 1.93 17.26 0.62
C LYS A 111 1.98 15.74 0.60
N ALA A 112 0.81 15.11 0.60
CA ALA A 112 0.64 13.68 0.47
C ALA A 112 0.07 13.33 -0.91
N THR A 113 0.13 12.05 -1.27
CA THR A 113 -0.59 11.53 -2.43
C THR A 113 -2.08 11.54 -2.13
N PHE A 114 -2.87 12.20 -2.99
CA PHE A 114 -4.32 12.12 -2.91
C PHE A 114 -4.80 10.70 -3.23
N ILE A 115 -5.68 10.17 -2.38
CA ILE A 115 -6.31 8.86 -2.52
C ILE A 115 -7.80 9.07 -2.22
N ASP A 116 -8.65 8.71 -3.16
CA ASP A 116 -10.10 8.65 -2.93
C ASP A 116 -10.43 7.33 -2.23
N TYR A 117 -10.31 7.31 -0.90
CA TYR A 117 -10.44 6.08 -0.11
C TYR A 117 -11.80 5.41 -0.26
N GLU A 118 -12.88 6.14 -0.55
CA GLU A 118 -14.20 5.56 -0.81
C GLU A 118 -14.19 4.74 -2.10
N VAL A 119 -13.68 5.33 -3.19
CA VAL A 119 -13.57 4.64 -4.49
C VAL A 119 -12.63 3.44 -4.39
N GLU A 120 -11.52 3.58 -3.67
CA GLU A 120 -10.59 2.46 -3.50
C GLU A 120 -11.18 1.34 -2.63
N ARG A 121 -11.88 1.69 -1.54
CA ARG A 121 -12.57 0.73 -0.67
C ARG A 121 -13.58 -0.07 -1.46
N ASP A 122 -14.44 0.61 -2.22
CA ASP A 122 -15.51 -0.06 -2.99
C ASP A 122 -14.91 -1.02 -4.02
N ALA A 123 -13.81 -0.64 -4.66
CA ALA A 123 -13.11 -1.50 -5.62
C ALA A 123 -12.43 -2.72 -4.97
N VAL A 124 -11.84 -2.55 -3.78
CA VAL A 124 -11.29 -3.67 -2.97
C VAL A 124 -12.42 -4.62 -2.56
N ALA A 125 -13.52 -4.09 -2.02
CA ALA A 125 -14.67 -4.86 -1.60
C ALA A 125 -15.29 -5.64 -2.77
N GLU A 126 -15.45 -5.00 -3.93
CA GLU A 126 -15.94 -5.66 -5.14
C GLU A 126 -15.01 -6.79 -5.60
N THR A 127 -13.69 -6.58 -5.54
CA THR A 127 -12.69 -7.59 -5.93
C THR A 127 -12.82 -8.84 -5.08
N TYR A 128 -12.92 -8.69 -3.76
CA TYR A 128 -13.07 -9.82 -2.85
C TYR A 128 -14.45 -10.48 -2.94
N LYS A 129 -15.53 -9.69 -3.05
CA LYS A 129 -16.88 -10.21 -3.29
C LYS A 129 -16.94 -11.05 -4.57
N ASN A 130 -16.27 -10.60 -5.63
CA ASN A 130 -16.15 -11.34 -6.88
C ASN A 130 -15.32 -12.61 -6.72
N PHE A 131 -14.28 -12.62 -5.88
CA PHE A 131 -13.52 -13.84 -5.59
C PHE A 131 -14.43 -14.90 -4.96
N VAL A 132 -15.11 -14.55 -3.86
CA VAL A 132 -16.03 -15.45 -3.15
C VAL A 132 -17.15 -15.93 -4.08
N THR A 133 -17.79 -15.01 -4.80
CA THR A 133 -18.90 -15.33 -5.70
C THR A 133 -18.46 -16.25 -6.85
N ASN A 134 -17.36 -15.92 -7.53
CA ASN A 134 -16.89 -16.74 -8.65
C ASN A 134 -16.39 -18.11 -8.19
N TYR A 135 -15.75 -18.20 -7.01
CA TYR A 135 -15.33 -19.49 -6.43
C TYR A 135 -16.55 -20.36 -6.11
N ASN A 136 -17.54 -19.80 -5.40
CA ASN A 136 -18.74 -20.52 -4.98
C ASN A 136 -19.63 -20.94 -6.16
N THR A 137 -19.63 -20.18 -7.25
CA THR A 137 -20.35 -20.50 -8.50
C THR A 137 -19.51 -21.30 -9.50
N ARG A 138 -18.33 -21.78 -9.09
CA ARG A 138 -17.40 -22.61 -9.88
C ARG A 138 -16.91 -21.96 -11.18
N LYS A 139 -16.91 -20.63 -11.25
CA LYS A 139 -16.37 -19.83 -12.36
C LYS A 139 -14.88 -19.57 -12.18
N LEU A 140 -14.07 -20.63 -12.12
CA LEU A 140 -12.64 -20.52 -11.77
C LEU A 140 -11.81 -19.68 -12.73
N THR A 141 -12.15 -19.64 -14.02
CA THR A 141 -11.50 -18.74 -14.97
C THR A 141 -11.64 -17.26 -14.59
N ASN A 142 -12.73 -16.89 -13.91
CA ASN A 142 -12.91 -15.55 -13.35
C ASN A 142 -12.19 -15.39 -12.02
N VAL A 143 -12.15 -16.42 -11.17
CA VAL A 143 -11.32 -16.41 -9.95
C VAL A 143 -9.86 -16.09 -10.30
N PHE A 144 -9.27 -16.79 -11.29
CA PHE A 144 -7.88 -16.60 -11.68
C PHE A 144 -7.55 -15.21 -12.25
N LYS A 145 -8.54 -14.48 -12.75
CA LYS A 145 -8.37 -13.09 -13.22
C LYS A 145 -8.25 -12.08 -12.08
N LEU A 146 -8.66 -12.46 -10.87
CA LEU A 146 -8.61 -11.61 -9.68
C LEU A 146 -7.26 -11.68 -8.97
N TRP A 147 -6.38 -12.62 -9.34
CA TRP A 147 -5.04 -12.77 -8.75
C TRP A 147 -3.99 -11.99 -9.53
N THR A 148 -2.89 -11.59 -8.86
CA THR A 148 -1.78 -10.88 -9.55
C THR A 148 -1.06 -11.74 -10.58
N ASN A 149 -1.12 -13.07 -10.43
CA ASN A 149 -0.43 -14.07 -11.23
C ASN A 149 1.10 -13.90 -11.18
N LYS A 150 1.61 -13.61 -9.99
CA LYS A 150 3.04 -13.42 -9.72
C LYS A 150 3.58 -14.59 -8.89
N PRO A 151 4.90 -14.85 -8.93
CA PRO A 151 5.52 -15.84 -8.03
C PRO A 151 5.28 -15.56 -6.55
N SER A 152 4.97 -14.31 -6.19
CA SER A 152 4.65 -13.88 -4.83
C SER A 152 3.20 -14.14 -4.42
N ASP A 153 2.36 -14.73 -5.26
CA ASP A 153 0.99 -15.08 -4.85
C ASP A 153 1.03 -16.21 -3.83
N GLU A 154 0.23 -16.10 -2.76
CA GLU A 154 0.21 -17.09 -1.67
C GLU A 154 -1.24 -17.46 -1.32
N LEU A 155 -1.49 -18.75 -1.12
CA LEU A 155 -2.77 -19.27 -0.68
C LEU A 155 -2.54 -20.20 0.50
N LEU A 156 -3.24 -19.93 1.59
CA LEU A 156 -3.26 -20.75 2.78
C LEU A 156 -4.71 -21.11 3.12
N VAL A 157 -5.02 -22.39 3.22
CA VAL A 157 -6.36 -22.89 3.53
C VAL A 157 -6.24 -23.98 4.59
N ASN A 158 -6.91 -23.80 5.73
CA ASN A 158 -6.94 -24.76 6.81
C ASN A 158 -8.38 -25.23 7.09
N ILE A 159 -8.70 -26.44 6.62
CA ILE A 159 -10.04 -27.07 6.64
C ILE A 159 -10.16 -28.33 7.50
N ALA A 160 -9.05 -28.82 8.08
CA ALA A 160 -9.04 -30.06 8.86
C ALA A 160 -7.82 -30.11 9.79
N GLU A 161 -7.98 -30.86 10.89
CA GLU A 161 -7.28 -30.77 12.18
C GLU A 161 -5.74 -30.76 12.20
N ASN A 162 -5.00 -30.79 11.07
CA ASN A 162 -3.54 -30.54 11.05
C ASN A 162 -2.94 -30.30 9.65
N GLU A 163 -3.70 -30.30 8.56
CA GLU A 163 -3.11 -30.14 7.22
C GLU A 163 -3.51 -28.79 6.62
N THR A 164 -2.65 -27.81 6.86
CA THR A 164 -2.69 -26.53 6.16
C THR A 164 -2.32 -26.75 4.70
N ILE A 165 -3.24 -26.46 3.80
CA ILE A 165 -2.97 -26.42 2.38
C ILE A 165 -2.29 -25.10 2.07
N TYR A 166 -1.00 -25.17 1.73
CA TYR A 166 -0.21 -24.01 1.30
C TYR A 166 0.10 -24.12 -0.19
N ALA A 167 -0.02 -23.00 -0.90
CA ALA A 167 0.38 -22.90 -2.29
C ALA A 167 0.95 -21.52 -2.60
N GLU A 168 1.90 -21.48 -3.53
CA GLU A 168 2.54 -20.24 -3.96
C GLU A 168 2.67 -20.13 -5.48
N GLY A 169 2.74 -18.89 -5.96
CA GLY A 169 2.88 -18.55 -7.37
C GLY A 169 1.87 -19.27 -8.26
N LYS A 170 2.37 -20.10 -9.20
CA LYS A 170 1.52 -20.87 -10.11
C LYS A 170 0.67 -21.92 -9.38
N GLY A 171 1.17 -22.47 -8.27
CA GLY A 171 0.51 -23.52 -7.50
C GLY A 171 -0.81 -23.06 -6.87
N VAL A 172 -1.01 -21.75 -6.68
CA VAL A 172 -2.27 -21.18 -6.18
C VAL A 172 -3.45 -21.57 -7.07
N ARG A 173 -3.28 -21.47 -8.41
CA ARG A 173 -4.35 -21.79 -9.36
C ARG A 173 -4.70 -23.27 -9.34
N ASP A 174 -3.68 -24.12 -9.33
CA ASP A 174 -3.85 -25.57 -9.31
C ASP A 174 -4.51 -26.03 -8.01
N THR A 175 -4.16 -25.40 -6.90
CA THR A 175 -4.75 -25.67 -5.57
C THR A 175 -6.21 -25.24 -5.52
N LEU A 176 -6.55 -24.02 -5.96
CA LEU A 176 -7.95 -23.57 -6.05
C LEU A 176 -8.78 -24.50 -6.95
N LEU A 177 -8.21 -24.93 -8.08
CA LEU A 177 -8.83 -25.90 -8.97
C LEU A 177 -9.06 -27.24 -8.27
N HIS A 178 -8.06 -27.76 -7.57
CA HIS A 178 -8.14 -29.02 -6.84
C HIS A 178 -9.18 -28.97 -5.71
N LEU A 179 -9.23 -27.88 -4.94
CA LEU A 179 -10.23 -27.67 -3.89
C LEU A 179 -11.66 -27.73 -4.44
N THR A 180 -11.93 -27.19 -5.64
CA THR A 180 -13.27 -27.29 -6.25
C THR A 180 -13.59 -28.68 -6.81
N LYS A 181 -12.56 -29.46 -7.16
CA LYS A 181 -12.67 -30.77 -7.81
C LYS A 181 -12.56 -31.95 -6.83
N GLY A 182 -12.27 -31.68 -5.56
CA GLY A 182 -11.59 -32.62 -4.66
C GLY A 182 -12.30 -33.93 -4.36
N HIS A 183 -11.77 -34.66 -3.37
CA HIS A 183 -12.35 -35.92 -2.88
C HIS A 183 -13.83 -35.73 -2.46
N ALA A 184 -14.61 -36.81 -2.31
CA ALA A 184 -16.06 -36.73 -2.03
C ALA A 184 -16.43 -35.77 -0.86
N SER A 185 -15.51 -35.51 0.07
CA SER A 185 -15.65 -34.61 1.22
C SER A 185 -15.36 -33.12 0.96
N THR A 186 -14.81 -32.71 -0.19
CA THR A 186 -14.47 -31.29 -0.47
C THR A 186 -15.11 -30.71 -1.73
N THR A 187 -15.66 -31.54 -2.61
CA THR A 187 -16.31 -31.10 -3.88
C THR A 187 -17.40 -30.03 -3.71
N SER A 188 -18.09 -30.00 -2.57
CA SER A 188 -19.15 -29.05 -2.25
C SER A 188 -18.69 -27.84 -1.42
N ASP A 189 -17.41 -27.78 -1.05
CA ASP A 189 -16.91 -26.72 -0.17
C ASP A 189 -17.01 -25.35 -0.86
N LYS A 190 -17.45 -24.38 -0.07
CA LYS A 190 -17.70 -23.00 -0.47
C LYS A 190 -17.12 -22.08 0.57
N TRP A 191 -16.75 -20.88 0.14
CA TRP A 191 -16.54 -19.78 1.06
C TRP A 191 -17.89 -19.42 1.69
N SER A 192 -18.00 -19.52 3.01
CA SER A 192 -19.22 -19.31 3.77
C SER A 192 -18.94 -18.41 4.99
N GLY A 193 -19.90 -17.57 5.33
CA GLY A 193 -19.79 -16.56 6.39
C GLY A 193 -20.30 -15.19 5.94
N SER A 194 -19.86 -14.12 6.60
CA SER A 194 -20.28 -12.74 6.34
C SER A 194 -19.32 -11.98 5.43
N SER A 195 -19.69 -10.74 5.11
CA SER A 195 -18.87 -9.77 4.39
C SER A 195 -17.67 -9.31 5.22
N ILE A 196 -16.81 -8.52 4.57
CA ILE A 196 -15.63 -7.86 5.15
C ILE A 196 -16.04 -7.14 6.44
N SER A 197 -15.28 -7.35 7.52
CA SER A 197 -15.45 -6.66 8.80
C SER A 197 -14.42 -5.56 9.02
N GLU A 198 -13.23 -5.68 8.41
CA GLU A 198 -12.19 -4.66 8.49
C GLU A 198 -11.49 -4.52 7.15
N MET A 199 -11.12 -3.29 6.79
CA MET A 199 -10.34 -2.99 5.61
C MET A 199 -9.30 -1.93 5.92
N TYR A 200 -8.09 -2.14 5.42
CA TYR A 200 -6.98 -1.21 5.55
C TYR A 200 -6.42 -0.87 4.18
N ILE A 201 -6.15 0.40 3.90
CA ILE A 201 -5.58 0.88 2.63
C ILE A 201 -4.42 1.83 2.92
N ARG A 202 -3.31 1.67 2.17
CA ARG A 202 -2.18 2.61 2.22
C ARG A 202 -1.51 2.79 0.88
N SER A 203 -0.73 3.88 0.75
CA SER A 203 0.25 4.06 -0.32
C SER A 203 1.65 3.71 0.16
N ARG A 204 2.36 2.88 -0.59
CA ARG A 204 3.76 2.50 -0.33
C ARG A 204 4.54 2.48 -1.63
N GLY A 205 5.62 3.26 -1.70
CA GLY A 205 6.45 3.35 -2.90
C GLY A 205 5.67 3.77 -4.16
N GLY A 206 4.60 4.56 -3.99
CA GLY A 206 3.72 4.99 -5.08
C GLY A 206 2.69 3.94 -5.54
N ARG A 207 2.57 2.81 -4.84
CA ARG A 207 1.56 1.76 -5.10
C ARG A 207 0.55 1.71 -3.97
N LEU A 208 -0.73 1.52 -4.32
CA LEU A 208 -1.76 1.22 -3.33
C LEU A 208 -1.79 -0.27 -3.00
N GLU A 209 -1.92 -0.55 -1.72
CA GLU A 209 -1.99 -1.88 -1.14
C GLU A 209 -3.13 -1.91 -0.11
N ALA A 210 -3.81 -3.04 0.01
CA ALA A 210 -4.93 -3.20 0.92
C ALA A 210 -4.89 -4.56 1.62
N SER A 211 -5.42 -4.59 2.84
CA SER A 211 -5.72 -5.84 3.53
C SER A 211 -7.14 -5.83 4.05
N ILE A 212 -7.77 -7.00 4.03
CA ILE A 212 -9.13 -7.18 4.54
C ILE A 212 -9.21 -8.36 5.48
N HIS A 213 -10.07 -8.23 6.47
CA HIS A 213 -10.55 -9.32 7.32
C HIS A 213 -12.02 -9.56 7.02
N SER A 214 -12.41 -10.82 6.91
CA SER A 214 -13.80 -11.22 6.71
C SER A 214 -14.13 -12.43 7.58
N PRO A 215 -15.23 -12.40 8.36
CA PRO A 215 -15.78 -13.56 9.08
C PRO A 215 -16.43 -14.58 8.14
N ASN A 216 -15.61 -15.09 7.23
CA ASN A 216 -15.92 -16.21 6.35
C ASN A 216 -14.68 -17.09 6.16
N ALA A 217 -14.88 -18.31 5.68
CA ALA A 217 -13.78 -19.17 5.23
C ALA A 217 -14.29 -20.22 4.25
N LEU A 218 -13.39 -20.98 3.63
CA LEU A 218 -13.78 -22.26 3.04
C LEU A 218 -14.39 -23.14 4.15
N ARG A 219 -15.67 -23.51 4.00
CA ARG A 219 -16.58 -24.16 4.98
C ARG A 219 -17.24 -23.24 6.01
N ASN A 220 -16.50 -22.47 6.80
CA ASN A 220 -16.95 -21.36 7.68
C ASN A 220 -15.76 -20.96 8.57
N GLY A 221 -15.56 -19.68 8.92
CA GLY A 221 -14.42 -19.27 9.74
C GLY A 221 -13.98 -17.85 9.48
N GLU A 222 -12.67 -17.60 9.46
CA GLU A 222 -12.08 -16.28 9.23
C GLU A 222 -11.17 -16.31 7.99
N THR A 223 -11.16 -15.20 7.24
CA THR A 223 -10.33 -15.03 6.05
C THR A 223 -9.64 -13.68 6.08
N TRP A 224 -8.33 -13.72 5.84
CA TRP A 224 -7.49 -12.56 5.62
C TRP A 224 -7.04 -12.53 4.17
N VAL A 225 -7.09 -11.36 3.54
CA VAL A 225 -6.65 -11.20 2.15
C VAL A 225 -5.78 -9.97 2.01
N TYR A 226 -4.68 -10.13 1.28
CA TYR A 226 -3.82 -9.04 0.86
C TYR A 226 -4.00 -8.76 -0.63
N LEU A 227 -4.26 -7.50 -0.97
CA LEU A 227 -4.50 -7.02 -2.33
C LEU A 227 -3.53 -5.91 -2.69
N THR A 228 -3.18 -5.85 -3.98
CA THR A 228 -2.35 -4.78 -4.53
C THR A 228 -3.03 -4.15 -5.72
N LYS A 229 -2.87 -2.83 -5.86
CA LYS A 229 -3.35 -2.12 -7.04
C LYS A 229 -2.32 -2.19 -8.16
N ILE A 230 -2.70 -2.76 -9.29
CA ILE A 230 -1.89 -2.85 -10.50
C ILE A 230 -2.60 -2.08 -11.62
N GLY A 231 -2.03 -0.94 -11.99
CA GLY A 231 -2.70 0.02 -12.87
C GLY A 231 -3.99 0.51 -12.22
N ARG A 232 -5.14 0.23 -12.85
CA ARG A 232 -6.46 0.63 -12.33
C ARG A 232 -7.20 -0.49 -11.59
N LYS A 233 -6.61 -1.68 -11.45
CA LYS A 233 -7.28 -2.87 -10.89
C LYS A 233 -6.70 -3.25 -9.55
N TRP A 234 -7.56 -3.59 -8.61
CA TRP A 234 -7.20 -4.34 -7.42
C TRP A 234 -7.11 -5.82 -7.75
N LEU A 235 -6.05 -6.46 -7.28
CA LEU A 235 -5.79 -7.88 -7.49
C LEU A 235 -5.32 -8.51 -6.18
N ILE A 236 -5.82 -9.70 -5.91
CA ILE A 236 -5.44 -10.56 -4.80
C ILE A 236 -4.01 -11.03 -5.00
N ASN A 237 -3.19 -10.82 -3.98
CA ASN A 237 -1.86 -11.41 -3.90
C ASN A 237 -1.82 -12.54 -2.88
N LYS A 238 -2.51 -12.41 -1.73
CA LYS A 238 -2.51 -13.46 -0.72
C LYS A 238 -3.89 -13.71 -0.15
N VAL A 239 -4.21 -14.97 0.13
CA VAL A 239 -5.44 -15.38 0.84
C VAL A 239 -5.07 -16.37 1.92
N GLU A 240 -5.55 -16.13 3.12
CA GLU A 240 -5.52 -17.06 4.24
C GLU A 240 -6.94 -17.33 4.70
N SER A 241 -7.31 -18.61 4.77
CA SER A 241 -8.65 -19.02 5.17
C SER A 241 -8.55 -20.10 6.24
N ILE A 242 -9.06 -19.80 7.42
CA ILE A 242 -8.99 -20.68 8.58
C ILE A 242 -10.40 -21.06 9.01
N GLU A 243 -10.72 -22.35 8.97
CA GLU A 243 -12.01 -22.83 9.41
C GLU A 243 -12.20 -22.64 10.92
N THR A 244 -13.43 -22.35 11.36
CA THR A 244 -13.79 -22.08 12.77
C THR A 244 -13.17 -23.05 13.77
N ARG A 245 -13.16 -24.35 13.46
CA ARG A 245 -12.61 -25.40 14.33
C ARG A 245 -11.11 -25.23 14.64
N ASN A 246 -10.38 -24.56 13.75
CA ASN A 246 -8.93 -24.39 13.83
C ASN A 246 -8.53 -23.00 14.37
N LEU A 247 -9.47 -22.07 14.51
CA LEU A 247 -9.19 -20.69 14.96
C LEU A 247 -8.57 -20.65 16.36
N ALA A 248 -8.98 -21.54 17.27
CA ALA A 248 -8.43 -21.57 18.63
C ALA A 248 -6.92 -21.88 18.68
N GLY A 249 -6.41 -22.62 17.69
CA GLY A 249 -4.97 -22.89 17.53
C GLY A 249 -4.26 -21.90 16.60
N HIS A 250 -5.00 -21.03 15.94
CA HIS A 250 -4.47 -20.05 15.00
C HIS A 250 -4.07 -18.77 15.74
N VAL A 251 -2.79 -18.68 16.07
CA VAL A 251 -2.25 -17.60 16.92
C VAL A 251 -1.79 -16.37 16.15
N LYS A 252 -1.63 -16.45 14.82
CA LYS A 252 -1.09 -15.37 13.97
C LYS A 252 -1.55 -15.52 12.52
N VAL A 253 -1.89 -14.41 11.88
CA VAL A 253 -2.14 -14.31 10.43
C VAL A 253 -0.84 -14.62 9.66
N GLN A 254 -0.82 -15.71 8.90
CA GLN A 254 0.35 -16.24 8.20
C GLN A 254 0.63 -15.58 6.84
N ILE A 255 -0.35 -14.95 6.19
CA ILE A 255 -0.07 -14.23 4.93
C ILE A 255 0.87 -13.02 5.10
N HIS A 256 1.22 -12.70 6.34
CA HIS A 256 2.24 -11.72 6.72
C HIS A 256 3.54 -12.35 7.26
N GLU A 257 3.64 -13.68 7.38
CA GLU A 257 4.69 -14.37 8.15
C GLU A 257 6.01 -14.60 7.38
N LYS A 258 6.25 -13.90 6.26
CA LYS A 258 7.64 -13.51 5.92
C LYS A 258 8.08 -12.37 6.83
N ASP A 259 8.01 -12.70 8.11
CA ASP A 259 8.27 -11.95 9.32
C ASP A 259 7.58 -10.59 9.43
N GLN A 260 7.35 -10.22 10.69
CA GLN A 260 7.40 -8.83 11.15
C GLN A 260 8.73 -8.09 10.77
N LEU A 261 9.51 -8.55 9.78
CA LEU A 261 10.69 -7.90 9.18
C LEU A 261 10.34 -6.94 8.05
N ASP A 262 9.17 -7.03 7.43
CA ASP A 262 8.77 -6.09 6.39
C ASP A 262 8.12 -4.80 6.96
N GLY A 263 7.70 -4.84 8.24
CA GLY A 263 6.95 -3.77 8.91
C GLY A 263 5.58 -3.51 8.28
N ILE A 264 5.00 -4.50 7.57
CA ILE A 264 3.85 -4.31 6.67
C ILE A 264 2.49 -4.59 7.32
N GLY A 265 2.42 -5.25 8.47
CA GLY A 265 1.16 -5.65 9.12
C GLY A 265 0.08 -4.55 9.09
N TYR A 266 -1.05 -4.85 8.43
CA TYR A 266 -2.21 -3.96 8.31
C TYR A 266 -3.15 -4.14 9.47
N PHE A 267 -3.41 -5.40 9.80
CA PHE A 267 -4.23 -5.81 10.93
C PHE A 267 -3.62 -5.16 12.19
N ASP A 268 -4.46 -4.43 12.92
CA ASP A 268 -4.14 -3.63 14.11
C ASP A 268 -3.57 -2.22 13.90
N ASN A 269 -3.16 -1.81 12.69
CA ASN A 269 -2.72 -0.44 12.45
C ASN A 269 -3.87 0.49 12.03
N LYS A 270 -4.52 1.09 13.02
CA LYS A 270 -5.67 2.01 12.85
C LYS A 270 -5.39 3.19 11.90
N LYS A 271 -4.12 3.60 11.72
CA LYS A 271 -3.73 4.62 10.73
C LYS A 271 -4.22 4.29 9.32
N PHE A 272 -4.26 3.01 8.96
CA PHE A 272 -4.64 2.57 7.61
C PHE A 272 -6.07 2.05 7.52
N LEU A 273 -6.79 1.95 8.65
CA LEU A 273 -8.18 1.48 8.69
C LEU A 273 -9.08 2.42 7.86
N VAL A 274 -10.00 1.85 7.10
CA VAL A 274 -10.99 2.58 6.29
C VAL A 274 -12.39 2.16 6.73
N ASP A 275 -13.31 3.11 6.80
CA ASP A 275 -14.70 2.86 7.18
C ASP A 275 -15.43 2.08 6.09
N LEU A 276 -16.07 0.97 6.49
CA LEU A 276 -16.79 0.04 5.62
C LEU A 276 -18.25 0.41 5.40
#